data_AF-F8F242-F1
#
_entry.id   AF-F8F242-F1
#
_cell.length_a   1.000
_cell.length_b   1.000
_cell.length_c   1.000
_cell.angle_alpha   90.00
_cell.angle_beta   90.00
_cell.angle_gamma   90.00
#
_symmetry.space_group_name_H-M   'P 1'
#
loop_
_entity.id
_entity.type
_entity.pdbx_description
1 polymer ?
#
loop_
_entity_poly.entity_id
_entity_poly.type
_entity_poly.pdbx_seq_one_letter_code
_entity_poly.pdbx_strand_id
1 'polypeptide(L)'
;MKKIYFICMICLLFTAALFSETIDILFVTTTGNVIRKVDSDISKITISESDQFPYEITDIKNLDALKKLEQIDIYRVTSIKDYSFLTKCINLKNIGFVVCEIHDLHFLEKMSNLEVIDIDMLALDKKDIEKIRSEPIDLSALKKLKFLRFSVYNLERVPLFVHVNTKPYLAIDNCNISHISDEDIQLLKQYSLINIDANPVMNIKEEYEKLANLPILREGERLPEEIKKYY
;
A
#
# COMPACT_ATOMS: atom_id res chain seq x y z
N MET A 1 -35.05 37.56 25.12
CA MET A 1 -35.38 36.54 24.08
C MET A 1 -34.26 36.36 23.04
N LYS A 2 -33.87 37.37 22.25
CA LYS A 2 -32.81 37.21 21.20
C LYS A 2 -31.44 36.66 21.67
N LYS A 3 -30.96 37.05 22.86
CA LYS A 3 -29.69 36.53 23.43
C LYS A 3 -29.74 35.05 23.83
N ILE A 4 -30.90 34.54 24.23
CA ILE A 4 -31.06 33.12 24.61
C ILE A 4 -31.04 32.25 23.35
N TYR A 5 -31.70 32.67 22.28
CA TYR A 5 -31.62 31.97 20.98
C TYR A 5 -30.20 31.95 20.41
N PHE A 6 -29.44 33.04 20.55
CA PHE A 6 -28.04 33.10 20.09
C PHE A 6 -27.13 32.14 20.87
N ILE A 7 -27.28 32.08 22.20
CA ILE A 7 -26.52 31.14 23.04
C ILE A 7 -26.94 29.69 22.73
N CYS A 8 -28.23 29.40 22.60
CA CYS A 8 -28.71 28.07 22.21
C CYS A 8 -28.21 27.67 20.82
N MET A 9 -28.15 28.59 19.86
CA MET A 9 -27.63 28.33 18.51
C MET A 9 -26.12 28.06 18.53
N ILE A 10 -25.35 28.82 19.31
CA ILE A 10 -23.91 28.55 19.51
C ILE A 10 -23.70 27.21 20.21
N CYS A 11 -24.48 26.89 21.24
CA CYS A 11 -24.42 25.59 21.91
C CYS A 11 -24.80 24.44 20.97
N LEU A 12 -25.84 24.59 20.13
CA LEU A 12 -26.24 23.61 19.12
C LEU A 12 -25.17 23.40 18.05
N LEU A 13 -24.55 24.48 17.56
CA LEU A 13 -23.41 24.43 16.63
C LEU A 13 -22.18 23.78 17.29
N PHE A 14 -21.93 24.04 18.57
CA PHE A 14 -20.86 23.40 19.33
C PHE A 14 -21.13 21.91 19.56
N THR A 15 -22.37 21.50 19.85
CA THR A 15 -22.73 20.09 20.04
C THR A 15 -22.72 19.30 18.74
N ALA A 16 -23.09 19.91 17.62
CA ALA A 16 -22.97 19.29 16.29
C ALA A 16 -21.51 19.17 15.84
N ALA A 17 -20.62 20.06 16.28
CA ALA A 17 -19.18 19.95 16.06
C ALA A 17 -18.49 18.91 16.96
N LEU A 18 -19.16 18.41 18.01
CA LEU A 18 -18.61 17.45 18.97
C LEU A 18 -18.80 15.98 18.57
N PHE A 19 -19.68 15.68 17.61
CA PHE A 19 -19.91 14.32 17.12
C PHE A 19 -19.87 14.31 15.59
N SER A 20 -18.78 13.75 15.04
CA SER A 20 -18.71 13.38 13.64
C SER A 20 -19.81 12.38 13.31
N GLU A 21 -20.43 12.50 12.13
CA GLU A 21 -21.34 11.47 11.63
C GLU A 21 -20.59 10.14 11.56
N THR A 22 -21.21 9.03 11.98
CA THR A 22 -20.58 7.70 11.87
C THR A 22 -20.97 7.03 10.57
N ILE A 23 -19.99 6.48 9.86
CA ILE A 23 -20.16 5.61 8.69
C ILE A 23 -20.07 4.15 9.14
N ASP A 24 -21.02 3.35 8.66
CA ASP A 24 -20.99 1.90 8.83
C ASP A 24 -20.12 1.27 7.73
N ILE A 25 -18.99 0.69 8.11
CA ILE A 25 -18.13 -0.09 7.22
C ILE A 25 -18.48 -1.57 7.38
N LEU A 26 -18.80 -2.22 6.26
CA LEU A 26 -19.22 -3.61 6.23
C LEU A 26 -18.03 -4.51 5.89
N PHE A 27 -17.65 -5.36 6.82
CA PHE A 27 -16.69 -6.43 6.65
C PHE A 27 -17.43 -7.73 6.36
N VAL A 28 -17.20 -8.31 5.19
CA VAL A 28 -17.69 -9.65 4.85
C VAL A 28 -16.64 -10.64 5.34
N THR A 29 -17.06 -11.62 6.14
CA THR A 29 -16.17 -12.67 6.65
C THR A 29 -16.64 -14.05 6.22
N THR A 30 -15.85 -15.08 6.47
CA THR A 30 -16.18 -16.47 6.13
C THR A 30 -17.41 -17.03 6.84
N THR A 31 -17.87 -16.44 7.95
CA THR A 31 -19.00 -16.96 8.75
C THR A 31 -20.13 -15.93 8.95
N GLY A 32 -19.96 -14.69 8.48
CA GLY A 32 -20.97 -13.65 8.61
C GLY A 32 -20.44 -12.24 8.38
N ASN A 33 -21.36 -11.28 8.31
CA ASN A 33 -21.03 -9.87 8.12
C ASN A 33 -20.82 -9.17 9.46
N VAL A 34 -19.78 -8.34 9.56
CA VAL A 34 -19.50 -7.49 10.72
C VAL A 34 -19.57 -6.02 10.29
N ILE A 35 -20.28 -5.20 11.06
CA ILE A 35 -20.34 -3.75 10.84
C ILE A 35 -19.45 -3.05 11.86
N ARG A 36 -18.49 -2.26 11.37
CA ARG A 36 -17.70 -1.34 12.19
C ARG A 36 -18.20 0.08 11.96
N LYS A 37 -18.60 0.75 13.03
CA LYS A 37 -18.92 2.19 12.99
C LYS A 37 -17.63 2.99 13.08
N VAL A 38 -17.46 3.94 12.17
CA VAL A 38 -16.25 4.73 12.03
C VAL A 38 -16.64 6.19 11.84
N ASP A 39 -15.99 7.12 12.54
CA ASP A 39 -16.26 8.55 12.36
C ASP A 39 -15.97 8.97 10.90
N SER A 40 -16.87 9.73 10.29
CA SER A 40 -16.84 10.11 8.87
C SER A 40 -15.65 11.00 8.49
N ASP A 41 -15.04 11.65 9.47
CA ASP A 41 -13.97 12.62 9.30
C ASP A 41 -12.56 12.07 9.54
N ILE A 42 -12.43 10.76 9.81
CA ILE A 42 -11.11 10.14 9.90
C ILE A 42 -10.34 10.28 8.58
N SER A 43 -9.03 10.48 8.71
CA SER A 43 -8.10 10.46 7.57
C SER A 43 -7.29 9.19 7.47
N LYS A 44 -7.32 8.34 8.50
CA LYS A 44 -6.57 7.09 8.58
C LYS A 44 -7.42 5.98 9.17
N ILE A 45 -7.42 4.81 8.53
CA ILE A 45 -8.01 3.58 9.09
C ILE A 45 -6.98 2.45 9.09
N THR A 46 -7.05 1.62 10.13
CA THR A 46 -6.30 0.36 10.22
C THR A 46 -7.26 -0.81 10.22
N ILE A 47 -6.96 -1.82 9.42
CA ILE A 47 -7.71 -3.06 9.28
C ILE A 47 -6.78 -4.22 9.64
N SER A 48 -7.24 -5.13 10.50
CA SER A 48 -6.45 -6.26 10.96
C SER A 48 -7.37 -7.43 11.27
N GLU A 49 -7.00 -8.64 10.85
CA GLU A 49 -7.65 -9.91 11.22
C GLU A 49 -7.33 -10.36 12.68
N SER A 50 -6.73 -9.51 13.51
CA SER A 50 -6.55 -9.76 14.95
C SER A 50 -7.88 -9.96 15.70
N ASP A 51 -7.81 -10.17 17.02
CA ASP A 51 -8.90 -10.43 18.01
C ASP A 51 -10.26 -9.72 17.83
N GLN A 52 -10.34 -8.67 17.01
CA GLN A 52 -11.57 -7.97 16.63
C GLN A 52 -12.41 -8.71 15.58
N PHE A 53 -11.82 -9.58 14.77
CA PHE A 53 -12.54 -10.42 13.82
C PHE A 53 -12.28 -11.90 14.15
N PRO A 54 -13.25 -12.64 14.72
CA PRO A 54 -13.07 -14.06 14.99
C PRO A 54 -12.97 -14.92 13.72
N TYR A 55 -12.98 -14.29 12.53
CA TYR A 55 -13.09 -14.91 11.22
C TYR A 55 -12.28 -14.12 10.17
N GLU A 56 -11.89 -14.81 9.11
CA GLU A 56 -11.17 -14.25 7.95
C GLU A 56 -12.03 -13.23 7.19
N ILE A 57 -11.44 -12.08 6.84
CA ILE A 57 -12.09 -11.03 6.06
C ILE A 57 -11.92 -11.36 4.57
N THR A 58 -13.04 -11.44 3.85
CA THR A 58 -13.05 -11.80 2.42
C THR A 58 -13.39 -10.63 1.50
N ASP A 59 -14.08 -9.60 2.02
CA ASP A 59 -14.41 -8.37 1.31
C ASP A 59 -14.71 -7.22 2.28
N ILE A 60 -14.51 -5.98 1.82
CA ILE A 60 -14.79 -4.76 2.58
C ILE A 60 -15.63 -3.82 1.72
N LYS A 61 -16.79 -3.43 2.25
CA LYS A 61 -17.75 -2.58 1.55
C LYS A 61 -17.94 -1.26 2.26
N ASN A 62 -18.33 -0.25 1.47
CA ASN A 62 -18.64 1.11 1.91
C ASN A 62 -17.44 1.92 2.44
N LEU A 63 -16.20 1.47 2.18
CA LEU A 63 -14.99 2.20 2.57
C LEU A 63 -14.91 3.58 1.89
N ASP A 64 -15.43 3.69 0.68
CA ASP A 64 -15.47 4.91 -0.11
C ASP A 64 -16.42 5.98 0.44
N ALA A 65 -17.25 5.66 1.44
CA ALA A 65 -18.04 6.65 2.17
C ALA A 65 -17.18 7.53 3.10
N LEU A 66 -15.97 7.08 3.48
CA LEU A 66 -15.01 7.89 4.24
C LEU A 66 -14.34 8.92 3.33
N LYS A 67 -15.02 10.04 3.07
CA LYS A 67 -14.57 11.05 2.09
C LYS A 67 -13.27 11.76 2.47
N LYS A 68 -12.83 11.68 3.73
CA LYS A 68 -11.55 12.24 4.19
C LYS A 68 -10.43 11.22 4.31
N LEU A 69 -10.67 9.95 3.97
CA LEU A 69 -9.67 8.88 4.11
C LEU A 69 -8.50 9.10 3.14
N GLU A 70 -7.31 9.30 3.71
CA GLU A 70 -6.05 9.51 2.99
C GLU A 70 -5.07 8.34 3.19
N GLN A 71 -5.21 7.58 4.29
CA GLN A 71 -4.35 6.45 4.60
C GLN A 71 -5.14 5.21 5.03
N ILE A 72 -4.73 4.07 4.48
CA ILE A 72 -5.19 2.76 4.95
C ILE A 72 -4.00 1.85 5.18
N ASP A 73 -3.96 1.22 6.36
CA ASP A 73 -3.01 0.17 6.69
C ASP A 73 -3.77 -1.15 6.94
N ILE A 74 -3.38 -2.22 6.25
CA ILE A 74 -4.00 -3.54 6.31
C ILE A 74 -2.96 -4.54 6.83
N TYR A 75 -3.29 -5.23 7.93
CA TYR A 75 -2.38 -6.13 8.62
C TYR A 75 -2.96 -7.53 8.69
N ARG A 76 -2.16 -8.53 8.31
CA ARG A 76 -2.48 -9.96 8.48
C ARG A 76 -3.79 -10.41 7.82
N VAL A 77 -4.24 -9.71 6.77
CA VAL A 77 -5.45 -10.10 6.01
C VAL A 77 -5.02 -10.97 4.83
N THR A 78 -5.42 -12.24 4.85
CA THR A 78 -4.97 -13.24 3.84
C THR A 78 -6.09 -13.73 2.91
N SER A 79 -7.34 -13.40 3.24
CA SER A 79 -8.51 -14.00 2.57
C SER A 79 -9.20 -13.09 1.55
N ILE A 80 -8.84 -11.80 1.48
CA ILE A 80 -9.31 -10.91 0.42
C ILE A 80 -8.60 -11.27 -0.89
N LYS A 81 -9.38 -11.63 -1.91
CA LYS A 81 -8.84 -11.97 -3.25
C LYS A 81 -8.86 -10.81 -4.24
N ASP A 82 -9.66 -9.78 -3.99
CA ASP A 82 -9.75 -8.60 -4.84
C ASP A 82 -9.76 -7.31 -3.99
N TYR A 83 -8.69 -6.52 -4.10
CA TYR A 83 -8.56 -5.22 -3.45
C TYR A 83 -9.10 -4.05 -4.28
N SER A 84 -9.82 -4.31 -5.38
CA SER A 84 -10.38 -3.27 -6.27
C SER A 84 -11.34 -2.32 -5.57
N PHE A 85 -11.90 -2.66 -4.40
CA PHE A 85 -12.69 -1.74 -3.58
C PHE A 85 -11.89 -0.48 -3.18
N LEU A 86 -10.57 -0.56 -3.06
CA LEU A 86 -9.70 0.58 -2.77
C LEU A 86 -9.73 1.64 -3.87
N THR A 87 -10.00 1.25 -5.12
CA THR A 87 -10.05 2.18 -6.27
C THR A 87 -11.18 3.20 -6.16
N LYS A 88 -12.19 2.93 -5.32
CA LYS A 88 -13.30 3.86 -5.04
C LYS A 88 -12.93 4.93 -4.01
N CYS A 89 -11.87 4.72 -3.23
CA CYS A 89 -11.39 5.64 -2.20
C CYS A 89 -10.49 6.71 -2.84
N ILE A 90 -11.09 7.65 -3.57
CA ILE A 90 -10.38 8.58 -4.46
C ILE A 90 -9.36 9.50 -3.78
N ASN A 91 -9.43 9.66 -2.44
CA ASN A 91 -8.54 10.55 -1.68
C ASN A 91 -7.36 9.80 -1.04
N LEU A 92 -7.23 8.49 -1.23
CA LEU A 92 -6.10 7.72 -0.72
C LEU A 92 -4.78 8.22 -1.31
N LYS A 93 -3.84 8.50 -0.41
CA LYS A 93 -2.46 8.88 -0.68
C LYS A 93 -1.49 7.80 -0.22
N ASN A 94 -1.82 7.09 0.86
CA ASN A 94 -0.93 6.11 1.48
C ASN A 94 -1.65 4.77 1.62
N ILE A 95 -1.05 3.70 1.12
CA ILE A 95 -1.50 2.32 1.36
C ILE A 95 -0.37 1.52 1.97
N GLY A 96 -0.68 0.80 3.04
CA GLY A 96 0.21 -0.14 3.70
C GLY A 96 -0.42 -1.53 3.76
N PHE A 97 0.31 -2.55 3.33
CA PHE A 97 -0.03 -3.95 3.50
C PHE A 97 1.10 -4.64 4.25
N VAL A 98 0.78 -5.31 5.35
CA VAL A 98 1.77 -5.96 6.19
C VAL A 98 1.32 -7.38 6.50
N VAL A 99 2.11 -8.36 6.06
CA VAL A 99 1.84 -9.79 6.24
C VAL A 99 0.48 -10.17 5.62
N CYS A 100 0.18 -9.65 4.43
CA CYS A 100 -1.08 -9.94 3.72
C CYS A 100 -0.85 -10.90 2.54
N GLU A 101 -1.91 -11.52 2.03
CA GLU A 101 -1.89 -12.16 0.71
C GLU A 101 -2.55 -11.22 -0.30
N ILE A 102 -1.86 -10.94 -1.41
CA ILE A 102 -2.37 -10.09 -2.50
C ILE A 102 -2.16 -10.86 -3.81
N HIS A 103 -3.25 -11.29 -4.43
CA HIS A 103 -3.22 -12.12 -5.64
C HIS A 103 -3.30 -11.29 -6.93
N ASP A 104 -3.57 -9.99 -6.81
CA ASP A 104 -3.70 -9.07 -7.95
C ASP A 104 -3.32 -7.64 -7.53
N LEU A 105 -2.34 -7.06 -8.23
CA LEU A 105 -1.86 -5.70 -8.01
C LEU A 105 -2.44 -4.68 -8.99
N HIS A 106 -3.25 -5.09 -9.98
CA HIS A 106 -3.77 -4.20 -11.03
C HIS A 106 -4.72 -3.11 -10.50
N PHE A 107 -5.19 -3.22 -9.26
CA PHE A 107 -5.93 -2.12 -8.63
C PHE A 107 -5.08 -0.85 -8.53
N LEU A 108 -3.75 -0.96 -8.41
CA LEU A 108 -2.80 0.17 -8.35
C LEU A 108 -2.86 1.05 -9.59
N GLU A 109 -3.14 0.48 -10.76
CA GLU A 109 -3.22 1.20 -12.05
C GLU A 109 -4.32 2.27 -12.06
N LYS A 110 -5.27 2.21 -11.12
CA LYS A 110 -6.40 3.15 -11.01
C LYS A 110 -6.23 4.16 -9.88
N MET A 111 -5.15 4.10 -9.10
CA MET A 111 -5.01 4.87 -7.84
C MET A 111 -4.18 6.15 -7.99
N SER A 112 -4.59 7.05 -8.88
CA SER A 112 -3.81 8.24 -9.32
C SER A 112 -3.31 9.21 -8.23
N ASN A 113 -3.87 9.16 -7.01
CA ASN A 113 -3.49 10.03 -5.90
C ASN A 113 -2.44 9.45 -4.95
N LEU A 114 -2.01 8.20 -5.13
CA LEU A 114 -1.03 7.58 -4.25
C LEU A 114 0.32 8.30 -4.29
N GLU A 115 0.86 8.52 -3.10
CA GLU A 115 2.18 9.06 -2.81
C GLU A 115 3.09 8.00 -2.20
N VAL A 116 2.52 7.06 -1.42
CA VAL A 116 3.24 6.03 -0.69
C VAL A 116 2.55 4.69 -0.88
N ILE A 117 3.32 3.70 -1.30
CA ILE A 117 2.92 2.30 -1.36
C ILE A 117 3.91 1.51 -0.53
N ASP A 118 3.40 0.80 0.46
CA ASP A 118 4.16 -0.16 1.25
C ASP A 118 3.43 -1.51 1.17
N ILE A 119 4.07 -2.50 0.54
CA ILE A 119 3.53 -3.84 0.38
C ILE A 119 4.54 -4.85 0.92
N ASP A 120 4.15 -5.54 1.99
CA ASP A 120 4.84 -6.70 2.54
C ASP A 120 3.90 -7.90 2.61
N MET A 121 4.13 -8.84 1.71
CA MET A 121 3.27 -9.98 1.48
C MET A 121 3.85 -11.25 2.08
N LEU A 122 2.95 -12.15 2.48
CA LEU A 122 3.29 -13.55 2.68
C LEU A 122 3.66 -14.21 1.35
N ALA A 123 4.44 -15.29 1.44
CA ALA A 123 4.71 -16.13 0.29
C ALA A 123 3.41 -16.73 -0.26
N LEU A 124 3.23 -16.68 -1.58
CA LEU A 124 2.05 -17.22 -2.24
C LEU A 124 2.30 -18.64 -2.75
N ASP A 125 1.24 -19.37 -3.09
CA ASP A 125 1.41 -20.63 -3.82
C ASP A 125 1.95 -20.39 -5.24
N LYS A 126 2.37 -21.48 -5.91
CA LYS A 126 2.98 -21.41 -7.24
C LYS A 126 2.06 -20.75 -8.29
N LYS A 127 0.75 -20.97 -8.20
CA LYS A 127 -0.19 -20.45 -9.19
C LYS A 127 -0.38 -18.95 -9.01
N ASP A 128 -0.52 -18.52 -7.76
CA ASP A 128 -0.82 -17.14 -7.44
C ASP A 128 0.41 -16.23 -7.59
N ILE A 129 1.61 -16.70 -7.22
CA ILE A 129 2.84 -15.93 -7.43
C ILE A 129 3.14 -15.76 -8.93
N GLU A 130 2.80 -16.74 -9.78
CA GLU A 130 3.09 -16.67 -11.21
C GLU A 130 2.35 -15.50 -11.87
N LYS A 131 1.15 -15.16 -11.40
CA LYS A 131 0.42 -13.99 -11.86
C LYS A 131 1.21 -12.70 -11.58
N ILE A 132 1.66 -12.52 -10.33
CA ILE A 132 2.49 -11.37 -9.91
C ILE A 132 3.84 -11.36 -10.65
N ARG A 133 4.39 -12.55 -10.95
CA ARG A 133 5.69 -12.71 -11.61
C ARG A 133 5.64 -12.39 -13.10
N SER A 134 4.52 -12.61 -13.78
CA SER A 134 4.42 -12.57 -15.24
C SER A 134 3.62 -11.39 -15.80
N GLU A 135 2.73 -10.79 -15.01
CA GLU A 135 1.88 -9.68 -15.45
C GLU A 135 2.50 -8.32 -15.05
N PRO A 136 2.79 -7.43 -16.02
CA PRO A 136 3.29 -6.10 -15.70
C PRO A 136 2.18 -5.22 -15.12
N ILE A 137 2.54 -4.42 -14.11
CA ILE A 137 1.63 -3.46 -13.47
C ILE A 137 2.00 -2.06 -13.94
N ASP A 138 1.07 -1.40 -14.64
CA ASP A 138 1.29 -0.08 -15.22
C ASP A 138 1.07 1.03 -14.17
N LEU A 139 2.17 1.65 -13.73
CA LEU A 139 2.13 2.73 -12.73
C LEU A 139 2.02 4.12 -13.38
N SER A 140 1.72 4.23 -14.68
CA SER A 140 1.63 5.51 -15.38
C SER A 140 0.58 6.45 -14.79
N ALA A 141 -0.49 5.92 -14.19
CA ALA A 141 -1.52 6.71 -13.53
C ALA A 141 -1.05 7.36 -12.21
N LEU A 142 -0.01 6.83 -11.56
CA LEU A 142 0.47 7.25 -10.25
C LEU A 142 1.34 8.52 -10.34
N LYS A 143 0.73 9.66 -10.63
CA LYS A 143 1.45 10.93 -10.90
C LYS A 143 2.09 11.58 -9.66
N LYS A 144 1.87 11.03 -8.46
CA LYS A 144 2.35 11.59 -7.19
C LYS A 144 3.22 10.63 -6.37
N LEU A 145 3.50 9.43 -6.89
CA LEU A 145 4.22 8.39 -6.16
C LEU A 145 5.65 8.83 -5.84
N LYS A 146 6.02 8.76 -4.56
CA LYS A 146 7.32 9.16 -4.00
C LYS A 146 8.08 7.98 -3.41
N PHE A 147 7.35 7.01 -2.86
CA PHE A 147 7.90 5.87 -2.15
C PHE A 147 7.14 4.60 -2.52
N LEU A 148 7.88 3.55 -2.87
CA LEU A 148 7.38 2.23 -3.14
C LEU A 148 8.26 1.21 -2.40
N ARG A 149 7.70 0.52 -1.42
CA ARG A 149 8.31 -0.68 -0.82
C ARG A 149 7.51 -1.91 -1.26
N PHE A 150 8.22 -2.95 -1.67
CA PHE A 150 7.63 -4.20 -2.13
C PHE A 150 8.41 -5.41 -1.60
N SER A 151 7.71 -6.36 -1.00
CA SER A 151 8.26 -7.58 -0.42
C SER A 151 7.32 -8.76 -0.66
N VAL A 152 7.84 -9.82 -1.26
CA VAL A 152 7.20 -11.15 -1.31
C VAL A 152 8.28 -12.22 -1.54
N TYR A 153 8.47 -13.08 -0.54
CA TYR A 153 9.63 -13.98 -0.45
C TYR A 153 9.91 -14.80 -1.71
N ASN A 154 8.89 -15.37 -2.33
CA ASN A 154 9.04 -16.27 -3.46
C ASN A 154 8.87 -15.60 -4.83
N LEU A 155 9.06 -14.27 -4.95
CA LEU A 155 9.05 -13.59 -6.26
C LEU A 155 10.24 -14.01 -7.13
N GLU A 156 11.43 -14.03 -6.53
CA GLU A 156 12.72 -14.38 -7.13
C GLU A 156 13.13 -13.52 -8.33
N ARG A 157 12.57 -12.32 -8.47
CA ARG A 157 12.89 -11.35 -9.52
C ARG A 157 12.53 -9.92 -9.09
N VAL A 158 12.97 -8.93 -9.86
CA VAL A 158 12.47 -7.54 -9.70
C VAL A 158 10.98 -7.51 -10.06
N PRO A 159 10.11 -6.84 -9.27
CA PRO A 159 8.69 -6.73 -9.58
C PRO A 159 8.46 -5.96 -10.88
N LEU A 160 7.49 -6.41 -11.69
CA LEU A 160 7.19 -5.90 -13.03
C LEU A 160 6.41 -4.57 -13.02
N PHE A 161 6.89 -3.57 -12.30
CA PHE A 161 6.32 -2.22 -12.35
C PHE A 161 6.83 -1.46 -13.57
N VAL A 162 5.93 -1.12 -14.49
CA VAL A 162 6.25 -0.43 -15.74
C VAL A 162 5.68 0.98 -15.78
N HIS A 163 6.23 1.83 -16.65
CA HIS A 163 5.82 3.22 -16.83
C HIS A 163 5.84 4.07 -15.55
N VAL A 164 6.85 3.85 -14.70
CA VAL A 164 7.02 4.54 -13.40
C VAL A 164 7.57 5.96 -13.63
N ASN A 165 6.69 6.88 -14.01
CA ASN A 165 7.07 8.21 -14.51
C ASN A 165 7.57 9.18 -13.42
N THR A 166 7.23 8.94 -12.14
CA THR A 166 7.57 9.85 -11.04
C THR A 166 8.96 9.64 -10.46
N LYS A 167 9.65 8.57 -10.86
CA LYS A 167 10.95 8.16 -10.32
C LYS A 167 10.98 8.11 -8.78
N PRO A 168 10.09 7.34 -8.14
CA PRO A 168 10.06 7.26 -6.68
C PRO A 168 11.34 6.58 -6.16
N TYR A 169 11.52 6.64 -4.84
CA TYR A 169 12.39 5.70 -4.16
C TYR A 169 11.75 4.30 -4.20
N LEU A 170 12.55 3.29 -4.48
CA LEU A 170 12.14 1.88 -4.47
C LEU A 170 12.91 1.13 -3.39
N ALA A 171 12.20 0.39 -2.54
CA ALA A 171 12.75 -0.67 -1.72
C ALA A 171 12.17 -2.01 -2.17
N ILE A 172 13.03 -2.95 -2.55
CA ILE A 172 12.65 -4.32 -2.85
C ILE A 172 13.24 -5.20 -1.75
N ASP A 173 12.41 -5.55 -0.78
CA ASP A 173 12.87 -6.25 0.42
C ASP A 173 12.49 -7.73 0.32
N ASN A 174 13.41 -8.62 0.70
CA ASN A 174 13.14 -10.05 0.88
C ASN A 174 12.39 -10.68 -0.31
N CYS A 175 12.73 -10.37 -1.56
CA CYS A 175 12.10 -10.95 -2.75
C CYS A 175 12.87 -12.18 -3.28
N ASN A 176 13.89 -12.64 -2.56
CA ASN A 176 14.78 -13.76 -2.94
C ASN A 176 15.42 -13.59 -4.34
N ILE A 177 15.73 -12.35 -4.73
CA ILE A 177 16.36 -12.06 -6.01
C ILE A 177 17.80 -12.53 -5.98
N SER A 178 18.14 -13.52 -6.81
CA SER A 178 19.50 -14.07 -6.92
C SER A 178 20.12 -13.88 -8.31
N HIS A 179 19.34 -13.41 -9.29
CA HIS A 179 19.78 -13.14 -10.64
C HIS A 179 19.13 -11.85 -11.16
N ILE A 180 19.90 -11.06 -11.92
CA ILE A 180 19.47 -9.83 -12.58
C ILE A 180 19.62 -10.00 -14.09
N SER A 181 18.51 -9.84 -14.79
CA SER A 181 18.43 -9.81 -16.25
C SER A 181 18.55 -8.38 -16.80
N ASP A 182 18.72 -8.26 -18.12
CA ASP A 182 18.67 -6.96 -18.80
C ASP A 182 17.31 -6.26 -18.66
N GLU A 183 16.22 -7.03 -18.59
CA GLU A 183 14.87 -6.52 -18.34
C GLU A 183 14.80 -5.90 -16.95
N ASP A 184 15.29 -6.60 -15.93
CA ASP A 184 15.32 -6.09 -14.55
C ASP A 184 16.10 -4.77 -14.47
N ILE A 185 17.23 -4.65 -15.19
CA ILE A 185 18.00 -3.41 -15.29
C ILE A 185 17.15 -2.28 -15.91
N GLN A 186 16.35 -2.56 -16.95
CA GLN A 186 15.46 -1.53 -17.53
C GLN A 186 14.36 -1.12 -16.56
N LEU A 187 13.78 -2.08 -15.82
CA LEU A 187 12.76 -1.80 -14.81
C LEU A 187 13.32 -0.87 -13.71
N LEU A 188 14.52 -1.19 -13.21
CA LEU A 188 15.18 -0.43 -12.15
C LEU A 188 15.59 0.99 -12.57
N LYS A 189 15.91 1.24 -13.85
CA LYS A 189 16.23 2.61 -14.34
C LYS A 189 15.10 3.62 -14.17
N GLN A 190 13.88 3.17 -13.91
CA GLN A 190 12.73 4.03 -13.72
C GLN A 190 12.70 4.73 -12.35
N TYR A 191 13.60 4.39 -11.43
CA TYR A 191 13.60 4.86 -10.04
C TYR A 191 14.74 5.85 -9.75
N SER A 192 14.54 6.75 -8.77
CA SER A 192 15.56 7.76 -8.40
C SER A 192 16.64 7.22 -7.48
N LEU A 193 16.26 6.30 -6.59
CA LEU A 193 17.14 5.57 -5.68
C LEU A 193 16.49 4.22 -5.35
N ILE A 194 17.28 3.17 -5.26
CA ILE A 194 16.84 1.78 -5.10
C ILE A 194 17.54 1.16 -3.91
N ASN A 195 16.80 0.58 -2.98
CA ASN A 195 17.33 -0.35 -1.98
C ASN A 195 16.92 -1.77 -2.36
N ILE A 196 17.91 -2.65 -2.50
CA ILE A 196 17.72 -4.08 -2.79
C ILE A 196 18.57 -4.96 -1.85
N ASP A 197 19.05 -4.39 -0.74
CA ASP A 197 20.02 -4.99 0.19
C ASP A 197 19.52 -6.31 0.80
N ALA A 198 18.21 -6.42 1.01
CA ALA A 198 17.56 -7.61 1.53
C ALA A 198 17.33 -8.69 0.45
N ASN A 199 18.28 -8.90 -0.47
CA ASN A 199 18.23 -9.94 -1.49
C ASN A 199 19.60 -10.61 -1.74
N PRO A 200 19.62 -11.92 -2.07
CA PRO A 200 20.86 -12.65 -2.35
C PRO A 200 21.78 -12.02 -3.42
N VAL A 201 21.21 -11.31 -4.41
CA VAL A 201 21.93 -10.64 -5.50
C VAL A 201 23.11 -9.78 -5.01
N MET A 202 22.98 -9.15 -3.85
CA MET A 202 24.00 -8.26 -3.28
C MET A 202 25.25 -9.01 -2.81
N ASN A 203 25.12 -10.32 -2.57
CA ASN A 203 26.23 -11.19 -2.16
C ASN A 203 26.80 -12.02 -3.32
N ILE A 204 26.27 -11.85 -4.54
CA ILE A 204 26.72 -12.57 -5.74
C ILE A 204 27.47 -11.58 -6.62
N LYS A 205 28.80 -11.63 -6.61
CA LYS A 205 29.68 -10.63 -7.25
C LYS A 205 29.28 -10.29 -8.69
N GLU A 206 29.11 -11.29 -9.55
CA GLU A 206 28.79 -11.09 -10.97
C GLU A 206 27.42 -10.42 -11.18
N GLU A 207 26.46 -10.68 -10.29
CA GLU A 207 25.13 -10.09 -10.35
C GLU A 207 25.13 -8.67 -9.79
N TYR A 208 25.82 -8.44 -8.66
CA TYR A 208 26.00 -7.11 -8.09
C TYR A 208 26.73 -6.15 -9.06
N GLU A 209 27.73 -6.65 -9.80
CA GLU A 209 28.43 -5.86 -10.82
C GLU A 209 27.51 -5.36 -11.94
N LYS A 210 26.42 -6.08 -12.28
CA LYS A 210 25.42 -5.61 -13.25
C LYS A 210 24.67 -4.36 -12.77
N LEU A 211 24.57 -4.16 -11.46
CA LEU A 211 23.86 -3.04 -10.84
C LEU A 211 24.72 -1.76 -10.74
N ALA A 212 25.99 -1.80 -11.13
CA ALA A 212 26.97 -0.74 -10.86
C ALA A 212 26.56 0.66 -11.38
N ASN A 213 25.81 0.72 -12.48
CA ASN A 213 25.37 1.96 -13.12
C ASN A 213 23.94 2.41 -12.71
N LEU A 214 23.30 1.71 -11.78
CA LEU A 214 22.00 2.07 -11.25
C LEU A 214 22.15 2.88 -9.95
N PRO A 215 21.15 3.70 -9.58
CA PRO A 215 21.16 4.43 -8.31
C PRO A 215 20.79 3.47 -7.15
N ILE A 216 21.62 2.46 -6.90
CA ILE A 216 21.48 1.56 -5.76
C ILE A 216 22.01 2.27 -4.51
N LEU A 217 21.24 2.24 -3.42
CA LEU A 217 21.69 2.58 -2.08
C LEU A 217 22.70 1.50 -1.65
N ARG A 218 23.95 1.88 -1.45
CA ARG A 218 25.03 0.93 -1.14
C ARG A 218 25.27 0.84 0.36
N GLU A 219 25.90 -0.26 0.77
CA GLU A 219 26.30 -0.48 2.15
C GLU A 219 27.08 0.72 2.71
N GLY A 220 26.65 1.22 3.87
CA GLY A 220 27.23 2.38 4.53
C GLY A 220 26.73 3.75 4.04
N GLU A 221 25.99 3.81 2.93
CA GLU A 221 25.28 5.02 2.53
C GLU A 221 24.10 5.28 3.46
N ARG A 222 23.82 6.56 3.71
CA ARG A 222 22.67 6.95 4.54
C ARG A 222 21.46 7.09 3.65
N LEU A 223 20.34 6.53 4.11
CA LEU A 223 19.04 6.80 3.53
C LEU A 223 18.78 8.33 3.52
N PRO A 224 18.32 8.92 2.40
CA PRO A 224 18.04 10.35 2.34
C PRO A 224 16.95 10.76 3.34
N GLU A 225 17.07 11.95 3.94
CA GLU A 225 16.14 12.44 4.98
C GLU A 225 14.70 12.53 4.47
N GLU A 226 14.52 12.89 3.20
CA GLU A 226 13.23 12.94 2.53
C GLU A 226 12.55 11.57 2.41
N ILE A 227 13.33 10.48 2.48
CA ILE A 227 12.85 9.10 2.45
C ILE A 227 12.64 8.53 3.86
N LYS A 228 13.45 8.94 4.84
CA LYS A 228 13.35 8.44 6.23
C LYS A 228 11.97 8.59 6.85
N LYS A 229 11.19 9.58 6.46
CA LYS A 229 9.82 9.78 6.97
C LYS A 229 8.82 8.67 6.55
N TYR A 230 9.22 7.78 5.64
CA TYR A 230 8.43 6.65 5.17
C TYR A 230 8.82 5.31 5.83
N TYR A 231 9.90 5.29 6.59
CA TYR A 231 10.34 4.16 7.43
C TYR A 231 10.00 4.43 8.90
#